data_AF-A0A0Q9YBL5-F1
#
_entry.id   AF-A0A0Q9YBL5-F1
#
_cell.length_a   1.000
_cell.length_b   1.000
_cell.length_c   1.000
_cell.angle_alpha   90.00
_cell.angle_beta   90.00
_cell.angle_gamma   90.00
#
_symmetry.space_group_name_H-M   'P 1'
#
loop_
_entity.id
_entity.type
_entity.pdbx_description
1 polymer ?
#
loop_
_entity_poly.entity_id
_entity_poly.type
_entity_poly.pdbx_seq_one_letter_code
_entity_poly.pdbx_strand_id
1 'polypeptide(L)'
;MIATERIENSLSYQLNEPNVCVLDRARFQFQSLKQQEEKDILKIDQTIRRHLGLKLRSGEMIQPWYINKQSKNKDHLYGPLFLHYDFEIDWIPAMGIELVLEQPECFKIKLNNEEINNPELNGWWIDPCFKRVKLSSEQLRIGKNTITLTTMFRQGCNLEAIYLIGNFGVKIDNVKKTVTKLPEKLKIGDITKQGLPFSFLFILEAFLMN
;
A
#
# COMPACT_ATOMS: atom_id res chain seq x y z
N MET A 1 -18.47 -49.45 -11.86
CA MET A 1 -18.95 -48.37 -10.98
C MET A 1 -17.92 -47.26 -11.04
N ILE A 2 -18.27 -46.11 -11.61
CA ILE A 2 -17.43 -44.91 -11.48
C ILE A 2 -17.81 -44.29 -10.14
N ALA A 3 -16.91 -44.38 -9.15
CA ALA A 3 -17.09 -43.68 -7.89
C ALA A 3 -17.03 -42.18 -8.20
N THR A 4 -18.14 -41.48 -7.98
CA THR A 4 -18.20 -40.02 -8.11
C THR A 4 -18.05 -39.47 -6.71
N GLU A 5 -16.83 -39.17 -6.29
CA GLU A 5 -16.62 -38.42 -5.04
C GLU A 5 -17.07 -36.98 -5.23
N ARG A 6 -17.92 -36.50 -4.31
CA ARG A 6 -18.25 -35.08 -4.21
C ARG A 6 -17.04 -34.37 -3.60
N ILE A 7 -16.26 -33.70 -4.43
CA ILE A 7 -15.22 -32.78 -3.96
C ILE A 7 -15.94 -31.62 -3.25
N GLU A 8 -15.55 -31.31 -2.00
CA GLU A 8 -16.05 -30.11 -1.34
C GLU A 8 -15.70 -28.88 -2.17
N ASN A 9 -16.70 -28.07 -2.51
CA ASN A 9 -16.51 -26.87 -3.34
C ASN A 9 -15.77 -25.73 -2.61
N SER A 10 -15.37 -25.94 -1.36
CA SER A 10 -14.63 -24.97 -0.54
C SER A 10 -13.62 -25.65 0.37
N LEU A 11 -12.42 -25.10 0.44
CA LEU A 11 -11.27 -25.65 1.18
C LEU A 11 -10.90 -24.70 2.33
N SER A 12 -10.48 -25.29 3.44
CA SER A 12 -9.76 -24.56 4.50
C SER A 12 -8.37 -24.15 3.98
N TYR A 13 -7.83 -23.06 4.52
CA TYR A 13 -6.53 -22.55 4.12
C TYR A 13 -5.86 -21.79 5.27
N GLN A 14 -4.56 -21.57 5.13
CA GLN A 14 -3.79 -20.71 6.00
C GLN A 14 -2.92 -19.79 5.16
N LEU A 15 -2.78 -18.54 5.59
CA LEU A 15 -1.84 -17.60 4.98
C LEU A 15 -0.48 -17.75 5.67
N ASN A 16 0.58 -17.93 4.87
CA ASN A 16 1.96 -17.95 5.36
C ASN A 16 2.48 -16.53 5.65
N GLU A 17 1.90 -15.52 4.99
CA GLU A 17 2.21 -14.11 5.17
C GLU A 17 0.92 -13.29 5.32
N PRO A 18 0.95 -12.11 5.97
CA PRO A 18 -0.21 -11.23 6.00
C PRO A 18 -0.74 -10.91 4.60
N ASN A 19 -2.05 -10.78 4.45
CA ASN A 19 -2.62 -10.33 3.19
C ASN A 19 -2.28 -8.85 2.98
N VAL A 20 -2.23 -8.43 1.72
CA VAL A 20 -1.79 -7.09 1.31
C VAL A 20 -2.95 -6.34 0.65
N CYS A 21 -3.09 -5.06 0.95
CA CYS A 21 -3.92 -4.11 0.22
C CYS A 21 -3.04 -3.02 -0.39
N VAL A 22 -2.99 -2.95 -1.72
CA VAL A 22 -2.16 -1.97 -2.44
C VAL A 22 -2.89 -0.63 -2.56
N LEU A 23 -2.25 0.44 -2.09
CA LEU A 23 -2.69 1.82 -2.23
C LEU A 23 -1.76 2.55 -3.21
N ASP A 24 -2.10 2.44 -4.49
CA ASP A 24 -1.38 2.97 -5.65
C ASP A 24 -1.95 4.30 -6.16
N ARG A 25 -3.00 4.82 -5.51
CA ARG A 25 -3.72 6.02 -5.91
C ARG A 25 -3.88 6.97 -4.75
N ALA A 26 -3.70 8.26 -5.03
CA ALA A 26 -3.81 9.31 -4.04
C ALA A 26 -4.42 10.58 -4.64
N ARG A 27 -5.11 11.37 -3.81
CA ARG A 27 -5.29 12.80 -4.05
C ARG A 27 -4.01 13.51 -3.64
N PHE A 28 -3.64 14.61 -4.29
CA PHE A 28 -2.40 15.31 -3.94
C PHE A 28 -2.54 16.83 -3.95
N GLN A 29 -1.68 17.48 -3.17
CA GLN A 29 -1.50 18.91 -3.17
C GLN A 29 -0.01 19.22 -3.18
N PHE A 30 0.43 20.10 -4.08
CA PHE A 30 1.82 20.52 -4.18
C PHE A 30 1.91 22.03 -3.99
N GLN A 31 2.76 22.49 -3.07
CA GLN A 31 2.87 23.90 -2.69
C GLN A 31 1.50 24.53 -2.34
N SER A 32 1.20 25.70 -2.90
CA SER A 32 -0.06 26.43 -2.77
C SER A 32 -1.09 26.07 -3.84
N LEU A 33 -0.82 25.07 -4.70
CA LEU A 33 -1.79 24.63 -5.70
C LEU A 33 -3.02 24.05 -5.03
N LYS A 34 -4.18 24.19 -5.68
CA LYS A 34 -5.42 23.53 -5.21
C LYS A 34 -5.22 22.02 -5.17
N GLN A 35 -5.77 21.36 -4.16
CA GLN A 35 -5.80 19.90 -4.09
C GLN A 35 -6.38 19.33 -5.38
N GLN A 36 -5.65 18.38 -5.96
CA GLN A 36 -5.99 17.70 -7.20
C GLN A 36 -6.78 16.42 -6.93
N GLU A 37 -7.49 15.96 -7.96
CA GLU A 37 -8.25 14.71 -7.92
C GLU A 37 -7.33 13.49 -7.78
N GLU A 38 -7.95 12.36 -7.43
CA GLU A 38 -7.25 11.10 -7.24
C GLU A 38 -6.61 10.61 -8.54
N LYS A 39 -5.32 10.29 -8.48
CA LYS A 39 -4.56 9.74 -9.61
C LYS A 39 -3.67 8.60 -9.13
N ASP A 40 -3.29 7.77 -10.09
CA ASP A 40 -2.19 6.82 -9.94
C ASP A 40 -0.91 7.55 -9.49
N ILE A 41 -0.20 6.97 -8.52
CA ILE A 41 0.94 7.60 -7.87
C ILE A 41 2.08 7.93 -8.84
N LEU A 42 2.31 7.11 -9.85
CA LEU A 42 3.31 7.38 -10.88
C LEU A 42 2.87 8.53 -11.79
N LYS A 43 1.57 8.67 -12.05
CA LYS A 43 1.04 9.85 -12.76
C LYS A 43 1.16 11.13 -11.92
N ILE A 44 1.08 11.03 -10.59
CA ILE A 44 1.32 12.17 -9.68
C ILE A 44 2.80 12.59 -9.76
N ASP A 45 3.74 11.66 -9.66
CA ASP A 45 5.17 11.93 -9.82
C ASP A 45 5.47 12.64 -11.14
N GLN A 46 4.95 12.10 -12.26
CA GLN A 46 5.12 12.72 -13.57
C GLN A 46 4.50 14.13 -13.62
N THR A 47 3.34 14.34 -13.00
CA THR A 47 2.67 15.66 -12.99
C THR A 47 3.52 16.70 -12.27
N ILE A 48 4.05 16.37 -11.09
CA ILE A 48 4.92 17.25 -10.31
C ILE A 48 6.22 17.52 -11.07
N ARG A 49 6.83 16.49 -11.65
CA ARG A 49 8.08 16.64 -12.43
C ARG A 49 7.90 17.53 -13.64
N ARG A 50 6.81 17.38 -14.41
CA ARG A 50 6.49 18.29 -15.53
C ARG A 50 6.30 19.72 -15.06
N HIS A 51 5.57 19.90 -13.96
CA HIS A 51 5.35 21.23 -13.37
C HIS A 51 6.66 21.92 -12.97
N LEU A 52 7.63 21.15 -12.47
CA LEU A 52 8.95 21.65 -12.06
C LEU A 52 10.00 21.67 -13.20
N GLY A 53 9.65 21.26 -14.42
CA GLY A 53 10.60 21.14 -15.53
C GLY A 53 11.66 20.04 -15.32
N LEU A 54 11.40 19.06 -14.46
CA LEU A 54 12.31 17.95 -14.15
C LEU A 54 12.17 16.82 -15.17
N LYS A 55 13.27 16.08 -15.38
CA LYS A 55 13.25 14.85 -16.18
C LYS A 55 12.31 13.83 -15.54
N LEU A 56 11.46 13.22 -16.38
CA LEU A 56 10.59 12.12 -15.99
C LEU A 56 11.40 10.88 -15.64
N ARG A 57 10.88 10.09 -14.70
CA ARG A 57 11.39 8.76 -14.42
C ARG A 57 10.74 7.77 -15.40
N SER A 58 11.55 7.07 -16.19
CA SER A 58 11.12 6.04 -17.14
C SER A 58 12.04 4.83 -17.06
N GLY A 59 11.68 3.71 -17.70
CA GLY A 59 12.51 2.49 -17.71
C GLY A 59 13.91 2.66 -18.30
N GLU A 60 14.11 3.68 -19.15
CA GLU A 60 15.42 4.05 -19.71
C GLU A 60 16.19 5.06 -18.84
N MET A 61 15.67 5.38 -17.66
CA MET A 61 16.27 6.37 -16.80
C MET A 61 17.55 5.82 -16.17
N ILE A 62 18.65 6.57 -16.34
CA ILE A 62 19.87 6.38 -15.57
C ILE A 62 19.50 6.40 -14.08
N GLN A 63 19.90 5.35 -13.37
CA GLN A 63 19.50 5.12 -11.99
C GLN A 63 19.74 6.37 -11.11
N PRO A 64 18.80 6.72 -10.21
CA PRO A 64 18.83 7.97 -9.45
C PRO A 64 20.15 8.21 -8.70
N TRP A 65 20.79 7.14 -8.22
CA TRP A 65 22.08 7.21 -7.54
C TRP A 65 23.21 7.73 -8.43
N TYR A 66 23.16 7.50 -9.74
CA TYR A 66 24.16 7.94 -10.71
C TYR A 66 23.97 9.43 -11.08
N ILE A 67 22.73 9.86 -11.31
CA ILE A 67 22.39 11.29 -11.54
C ILE A 67 22.75 12.13 -10.30
N ASN A 68 22.48 11.57 -9.13
CA ASN A 68 22.78 12.17 -7.83
C ASN A 68 24.27 12.37 -7.54
N LYS A 69 25.17 11.75 -8.31
CA LYS A 69 26.62 11.98 -8.20
C LYS A 69 27.09 13.21 -9.01
N GLN A 70 26.24 13.71 -9.92
CA GLN A 70 26.58 14.81 -10.85
C GLN A 70 25.68 16.05 -10.71
N SER A 71 24.49 15.94 -10.12
CA SER A 71 23.56 17.07 -9.99
C SER A 71 23.92 17.98 -8.81
N LYS A 72 24.21 19.26 -9.08
CA LYS A 72 24.42 20.31 -8.06
C LYS A 72 23.17 20.60 -7.20
N ASN A 73 22.00 20.09 -7.59
CA ASN A 73 20.69 20.43 -6.98
C ASN A 73 20.01 19.25 -6.25
N LYS A 74 20.77 18.22 -5.87
CA LYS A 74 20.23 16.99 -5.26
C LYS A 74 19.43 17.24 -3.97
N ASP A 75 19.83 18.25 -3.20
CA ASP A 75 19.20 18.64 -1.95
C ASP A 75 18.25 19.85 -2.10
N HIS A 76 18.01 20.31 -3.34
CA HIS A 76 17.08 21.41 -3.56
C HIS A 76 15.65 20.98 -3.22
N LEU A 77 15.05 21.71 -2.28
CA LEU A 77 13.66 21.52 -1.87
C LEU A 77 12.75 22.37 -2.75
N TYR A 78 11.97 21.71 -3.60
CA TYR A 78 11.05 22.39 -4.51
C TYR A 78 9.77 22.84 -3.80
N GLY A 79 9.37 22.21 -2.70
CA GLY A 79 8.21 22.63 -1.91
C GLY A 79 7.48 21.47 -1.23
N PRO A 80 6.46 21.77 -0.40
CA PRO A 80 5.71 20.74 0.31
C PRO A 80 4.80 19.97 -0.65
N LEU A 81 4.78 18.65 -0.48
CA LEU A 81 3.89 17.72 -1.15
C LEU A 81 3.06 16.98 -0.10
N PHE A 82 1.74 16.98 -0.31
CA PHE A 82 0.76 16.22 0.47
C PHE A 82 0.15 15.16 -0.43
N LEU A 83 0.12 13.91 0.04
CA LEU A 83 -0.50 12.77 -0.63
C LEU A 83 -1.56 12.18 0.31
N HIS A 84 -2.78 12.01 -0.17
CA HIS A 84 -3.89 11.45 0.59
C HIS A 84 -4.36 10.15 -0.07
N TYR A 85 -4.09 9.04 0.60
CA TYR A 85 -4.48 7.69 0.20
C TYR A 85 -5.76 7.31 0.94
N ASP A 86 -6.86 7.24 0.21
CA ASP A 86 -8.17 6.88 0.74
C ASP A 86 -8.37 5.36 0.65
N PHE A 87 -8.87 4.74 1.72
CA PHE A 87 -9.24 3.33 1.77
C PHE A 87 -10.40 3.13 2.74
N GLU A 88 -11.09 1.99 2.65
CA GLU A 88 -12.26 1.73 3.47
C GLU A 88 -12.08 0.48 4.33
N ILE A 89 -12.79 0.43 5.45
CA ILE A 89 -12.75 -0.71 6.37
C ILE A 89 -14.18 -1.11 6.70
N ASP A 90 -14.56 -2.32 6.34
CA ASP A 90 -15.84 -2.93 6.75
C ASP A 90 -15.68 -3.76 8.03
N TRP A 91 -14.45 -4.15 8.36
CA TRP A 91 -14.13 -4.94 9.55
C TRP A 91 -12.70 -4.65 10.03
N ILE A 92 -12.54 -4.27 11.31
CA ILE A 92 -11.23 -3.96 11.89
C ILE A 92 -10.57 -5.25 12.40
N PRO A 93 -9.38 -5.62 11.90
CA PRO A 93 -8.68 -6.82 12.35
C PRO A 93 -8.20 -6.72 13.80
N ALA A 94 -8.45 -7.77 14.59
CA ALA A 94 -8.02 -7.82 15.99
C ALA A 94 -6.50 -7.74 16.16
N MET A 95 -5.73 -8.25 15.19
CA MET A 95 -4.27 -8.16 15.19
C MET A 95 -3.74 -6.81 14.69
N GLY A 96 -4.63 -5.89 14.32
CA GLY A 96 -4.28 -4.58 13.76
C GLY A 96 -3.95 -4.63 12.27
N ILE A 97 -3.58 -3.46 11.75
CA ILE A 97 -3.13 -3.24 10.37
C ILE A 97 -1.77 -2.55 10.45
N GLU A 98 -0.83 -2.98 9.61
CA GLU A 98 0.46 -2.31 9.44
C GLU A 98 0.48 -1.60 8.09
N LEU A 99 1.06 -0.40 8.06
CA LEU A 99 1.37 0.34 6.84
C LEU A 99 2.82 0.03 6.42
N VAL A 100 3.04 -0.25 5.14
CA VAL A 100 4.36 -0.45 4.54
C VAL A 100 4.58 0.57 3.44
N LEU A 101 5.74 1.24 3.49
CA LEU A 101 6.16 2.21 2.49
C LEU A 101 7.67 2.30 2.42
N GLU A 102 8.16 2.82 1.29
CA GLU A 102 9.59 3.07 1.08
C GLU A 102 10.05 4.30 1.88
N GLN A 103 11.15 4.20 2.61
CA GLN A 103 11.79 5.31 3.33
C GLN A 103 10.80 6.19 4.14
N PRO A 104 9.99 5.64 5.06
CA PRO A 104 9.03 6.42 5.86
C PRO A 104 9.63 7.61 6.60
N GLU A 105 10.93 7.58 6.94
CA GLU A 105 11.68 8.69 7.51
C GLU A 105 11.66 9.97 6.66
N CYS A 106 11.37 9.86 5.36
CA CYS A 106 11.22 11.01 4.46
C CYS A 106 9.84 11.67 4.54
N PHE A 107 8.89 11.08 5.27
CA PHE A 107 7.50 11.51 5.32
C PHE A 107 7.04 11.73 6.76
N LYS A 108 6.24 12.78 6.97
CA LYS A 108 5.32 12.82 8.11
C LYS A 108 4.08 12.04 7.74
N ILE A 109 3.68 11.11 8.61
CA ILE A 109 2.58 10.17 8.36
C ILE A 109 1.44 10.49 9.31
N LYS A 110 0.23 10.61 8.76
CA LYS A 110 -1.00 10.75 9.54
C LYS A 110 -2.03 9.70 9.12
N LEU A 111 -2.76 9.18 10.08
CA LEU A 111 -3.98 8.41 9.88
C LEU A 111 -5.17 9.24 10.37
N ASN A 112 -6.15 9.49 9.51
CA ASN A 112 -7.37 10.24 9.88
C ASN A 112 -7.08 11.60 10.55
N ASN A 113 -6.07 12.32 10.06
CA ASN A 113 -5.53 13.60 10.57
C ASN A 113 -4.72 13.55 11.87
N GLU A 114 -4.59 12.37 12.48
CA GLU A 114 -3.76 12.16 13.67
C GLU A 114 -2.38 11.64 13.27
N GLU A 115 -1.34 12.18 13.91
CA GLU A 115 0.04 11.80 13.62
C GLU A 115 0.35 10.40 14.15
N ILE A 116 1.04 9.62 13.32
CA ILE A 116 1.51 8.29 13.72
C ILE A 116 2.90 8.45 14.30
N ASN A 117 2.98 8.47 15.63
CA ASN A 117 4.24 8.44 16.34
C ASN A 117 4.76 7.00 16.33
N ASN A 118 5.68 6.66 15.42
CA ASN A 118 6.24 5.32 15.37
C ASN A 118 7.65 5.24 15.97
N PRO A 119 7.81 4.69 17.20
CA PRO A 119 9.12 4.40 17.77
C PRO A 119 9.83 3.21 17.09
N GLU A 120 9.12 2.41 16.30
CA GLU A 120 9.60 1.15 15.68
C GLU A 120 9.96 1.28 14.20
N LEU A 121 10.59 2.38 13.76
CA LEU A 121 11.27 2.39 12.44
C LEU A 121 12.44 1.37 12.36
N ASN A 122 12.67 0.62 13.43
CA ASN A 122 13.61 -0.49 13.57
C ASN A 122 12.91 -1.85 13.35
N GLY A 123 12.35 -2.10 12.17
CA GLY A 123 11.75 -3.40 11.81
C GLY A 123 11.96 -3.70 10.32
N TRP A 124 12.79 -4.69 10.01
CA TRP A 124 13.14 -5.08 8.63
C TRP A 124 12.06 -5.97 8.00
N TRP A 125 11.71 -5.70 6.73
CA TRP A 125 10.90 -6.63 5.93
C TRP A 125 11.38 -6.69 4.47
N ILE A 126 11.98 -7.83 4.11
CA ILE A 126 12.28 -8.40 2.76
C ILE A 126 13.08 -7.52 1.76
N ASP A 127 13.15 -6.20 1.91
CA ASP A 127 14.05 -5.29 1.19
C ASP A 127 14.43 -4.10 2.11
N PRO A 128 15.72 -3.70 2.25
CA PRO A 128 16.15 -2.59 3.11
C PRO A 128 15.44 -1.24 2.85
N CYS A 129 14.72 -1.10 1.73
CA CYS A 129 13.97 0.10 1.40
C CYS A 129 12.55 0.16 1.98
N PHE A 130 11.89 -0.97 2.26
CA PHE A 130 10.51 -1.01 2.79
C PHE A 130 10.48 -1.21 4.31
N LYS A 131 9.80 -0.30 5.00
CA LYS A 131 9.65 -0.36 6.46
C LYS A 131 8.18 -0.41 6.85
N ARG A 132 7.92 -1.07 7.98
CA ARG A 132 6.58 -1.23 8.53
C ARG A 132 6.29 -0.18 9.60
N VAL A 133 5.05 0.29 9.63
CA VAL A 133 4.52 1.26 10.58
C VAL A 133 3.20 0.70 11.11
N LYS A 134 3.16 0.33 12.39
CA LYS A 134 1.93 -0.16 13.01
C LYS A 134 0.90 0.97 13.07
N LEU A 135 -0.31 0.70 12.58
CA LEU A 135 -1.43 1.63 12.72
C LEU A 135 -2.14 1.35 14.05
N SER A 136 -2.38 2.38 14.84
CA SER A 136 -3.18 2.22 16.06
C SER A 136 -4.60 1.83 15.70
N SER A 137 -5.11 0.76 16.32
CA SER A 137 -6.49 0.31 16.15
C SER A 137 -7.51 1.37 16.60
N GLU A 138 -7.14 2.24 17.54
CA GLU A 138 -7.99 3.34 18.03
C GLU A 138 -8.16 4.45 16.99
N GLN A 139 -7.20 4.60 16.07
CA GLN A 139 -7.22 5.59 15.01
C GLN A 139 -7.96 5.09 13.76
N LEU A 140 -8.09 3.77 13.61
CA LEU A 140 -8.84 3.14 12.53
C LEU A 140 -10.34 3.21 12.84
N ARG A 141 -11.15 3.41 11.79
CA ARG A 141 -12.62 3.43 11.92
C ARG A 141 -13.29 2.61 10.82
N ILE A 142 -14.50 2.13 11.08
CA ILE A 142 -15.35 1.55 10.03
C ILE A 142 -15.73 2.65 9.01
N GLY A 143 -15.75 2.28 7.73
CA GLY A 143 -15.92 3.20 6.60
C GLY A 143 -14.60 3.85 6.18
N LYS A 144 -14.67 5.12 5.77
CA LYS A 144 -13.56 5.80 5.08
C LYS A 144 -12.44 6.17 6.03
N ASN A 145 -11.24 5.72 5.70
CA ASN A 145 -9.97 6.09 6.33
C ASN A 145 -9.05 6.76 5.32
N THR A 146 -8.11 7.56 5.82
CA THR A 146 -7.16 8.26 4.97
C THR A 146 -5.78 8.28 5.61
N ILE A 147 -4.79 7.79 4.86
CA ILE A 147 -3.37 7.99 5.17
C ILE A 147 -2.90 9.24 4.45
N THR A 148 -2.34 10.18 5.20
CA THR A 148 -1.72 11.39 4.65
C THR A 148 -0.22 11.31 4.81
N LEU A 149 0.51 11.35 3.69
CA LEU A 149 1.96 11.49 3.67
C LEU A 149 2.31 12.93 3.31
N THR A 150 3.18 13.55 4.11
CA THR A 150 3.68 14.90 3.86
C THR A 150 5.20 14.89 3.76
N THR A 151 5.76 15.48 2.71
CA THR A 151 7.21 15.61 2.53
C THR A 151 7.57 16.92 1.85
N MET A 152 8.84 17.32 1.95
CA MET A 152 9.40 18.37 1.09
C MET A 152 9.96 17.72 -0.17
N PHE A 153 9.32 17.97 -1.31
CA PHE A 153 9.67 17.35 -2.57
C PHE A 153 11.07 17.79 -3.02
N ARG A 154 11.92 16.81 -3.32
CA ARG A 154 13.26 16.97 -3.90
C ARG A 154 13.37 16.13 -5.17
N GLN A 155 14.35 16.43 -6.03
CA GLN A 155 14.52 15.71 -7.31
C GLN A 155 14.65 14.19 -7.12
N GLY A 156 15.28 13.77 -6.02
CA GLY A 156 15.49 12.38 -5.64
C GLY A 156 14.28 11.67 -5.05
N CYS A 157 13.17 12.36 -4.75
CA CYS A 157 11.94 11.70 -4.27
C CYS A 157 11.46 10.67 -5.29
N ASN A 158 11.20 9.46 -4.79
CA ASN A 158 10.57 8.38 -5.54
C ASN A 158 9.17 8.18 -4.95
N LEU A 159 8.12 8.55 -5.70
CA LEU A 159 6.75 8.33 -5.23
C LEU A 159 6.30 6.95 -5.71
N GLU A 160 6.00 6.08 -4.76
CA GLU A 160 5.61 4.69 -5.00
C GLU A 160 4.29 4.37 -4.29
N ALA A 161 3.70 3.22 -4.62
CA ALA A 161 2.55 2.71 -3.89
C ALA A 161 2.92 2.44 -2.42
N ILE A 162 1.92 2.58 -1.54
CA ILE A 162 2.01 2.15 -0.15
C ILE A 162 1.10 0.95 0.07
N TYR A 163 1.35 0.18 1.11
CA TYR A 163 0.65 -1.08 1.35
C TYR A 163 0.07 -1.11 2.74
N LEU A 164 -1.14 -1.64 2.88
CA LEU A 164 -1.62 -2.13 4.16
C LEU A 164 -1.39 -3.63 4.21
N ILE A 165 -0.88 -4.13 5.33
CA ILE A 165 -0.70 -5.57 5.55
C ILE A 165 -1.37 -5.99 6.85
N GLY A 166 -1.94 -7.19 6.88
CA GLY A 166 -2.60 -7.73 8.07
C GLY A 166 -3.43 -8.97 7.82
N ASN A 167 -4.11 -9.44 8.86
CA ASN A 167 -5.01 -10.59 8.80
C ASN A 167 -6.42 -10.13 8.39
N PHE A 168 -6.57 -9.78 7.10
CA PHE A 168 -7.82 -9.27 6.54
C PHE A 168 -8.04 -9.73 5.09
N GLY A 169 -9.28 -9.65 4.62
CA GLY A 169 -9.61 -9.74 3.20
C GLY A 169 -9.58 -8.36 2.53
N VAL A 170 -9.47 -8.32 1.21
CA VAL A 170 -9.57 -7.09 0.43
C VAL A 170 -10.61 -7.24 -0.67
N LYS A 171 -11.59 -6.34 -0.66
CA LYS A 171 -12.54 -6.17 -1.76
C LYS A 171 -12.10 -5.00 -2.62
N ILE A 172 -12.09 -5.22 -3.94
CA ILE A 172 -11.80 -4.18 -4.94
C ILE A 172 -13.09 -3.92 -5.72
N ASP A 173 -13.55 -2.67 -5.70
CA ASP A 173 -14.66 -2.21 -6.53
C ASP A 173 -14.16 -1.05 -7.39
N ASN A 174 -13.90 -1.34 -8.67
CA ASN A 174 -13.16 -0.47 -9.58
C ASN A 174 -11.80 -0.04 -8.98
N VAL A 175 -11.68 1.21 -8.53
CA VAL A 175 -10.45 1.75 -7.91
C VAL A 175 -10.51 1.78 -6.38
N LYS A 176 -11.68 1.53 -5.79
CA LYS A 176 -11.92 1.57 -4.34
C LYS A 176 -11.43 0.26 -3.70
N LYS A 177 -10.62 0.39 -2.65
CA LYS A 177 -10.14 -0.74 -1.86
C LYS A 177 -10.81 -0.74 -0.48
N THR A 178 -11.37 -1.87 -0.11
CA THR A 178 -12.03 -2.07 1.18
C THR A 178 -11.39 -3.25 1.92
N VAL A 179 -10.91 -3.00 3.13
CA VAL A 179 -10.47 -4.01 4.09
C VAL A 179 -11.69 -4.70 4.69
N THR A 180 -11.75 -6.01 4.57
CA THR A 180 -12.87 -6.84 5.02
C THR A 180 -12.39 -7.93 5.97
N LYS A 181 -13.33 -8.67 6.59
CA LYS A 181 -12.99 -9.91 7.27
C LYS A 181 -12.32 -10.87 6.27
N LEU A 182 -11.30 -11.58 6.73
CA LEU A 182 -10.68 -12.66 5.98
C LEU A 182 -11.72 -13.79 5.75
N PRO A 183 -11.83 -14.39 4.55
CA PRO A 183 -12.78 -15.48 4.32
C PRO A 183 -12.38 -16.71 5.17
N GLU A 184 -13.35 -17.44 5.69
CA GLU A 184 -13.09 -18.62 6.53
C GLU A 184 -12.69 -19.85 5.70
N LYS A 185 -13.21 -19.94 4.47
CA LYS A 185 -12.87 -20.97 3.48
C LYS A 185 -12.78 -20.33 2.09
N LEU A 186 -12.01 -20.94 1.20
CA LEU A 186 -11.89 -20.53 -0.19
C LEU A 186 -12.63 -21.51 -1.09
N LYS A 187 -13.46 -21.00 -2.00
CA LYS A 187 -14.05 -21.81 -3.05
C LYS A 187 -13.00 -22.15 -4.10
N ILE A 188 -13.13 -23.32 -4.71
CA ILE A 188 -12.31 -23.70 -5.86
C ILE A 188 -12.54 -22.68 -6.98
N GLY A 189 -11.45 -22.12 -7.50
CA GLY A 189 -11.47 -21.11 -8.56
C GLY A 189 -10.63 -19.89 -8.22
N ASP A 190 -11.04 -18.74 -8.73
CA ASP A 190 -10.31 -17.48 -8.62
C ASP A 190 -10.41 -16.89 -7.19
N ILE A 191 -9.32 -16.98 -6.44
CA ILE A 191 -9.22 -16.48 -5.06
C ILE A 191 -9.12 -14.96 -4.99
N THR A 192 -8.77 -14.28 -6.09
CA THR A 192 -8.63 -12.82 -6.11
C THR A 192 -9.97 -12.13 -5.86
N LYS A 193 -11.05 -12.77 -6.30
CA LYS A 193 -12.44 -12.35 -6.08
C LYS A 193 -12.99 -12.73 -4.71
N GLN A 194 -12.21 -13.45 -3.92
CA GLN A 194 -12.62 -14.01 -2.63
C GLN A 194 -11.95 -13.31 -1.44
N GLY A 195 -11.32 -12.16 -1.66
CA GLY A 195 -10.67 -11.39 -0.59
C GLY A 195 -9.14 -11.48 -0.60
N LEU A 196 -8.54 -12.21 -1.54
CA LEU A 196 -7.09 -12.37 -1.70
C LEU A 196 -6.58 -11.84 -3.05
N PRO A 197 -6.85 -10.58 -3.44
CA PRO A 197 -6.51 -10.05 -4.76
C PRO A 197 -5.01 -9.83 -5.01
N PHE A 198 -4.20 -9.73 -3.96
CA PHE A 198 -2.78 -9.37 -4.05
C PHE A 198 -1.84 -10.42 -3.47
N SER A 199 -2.35 -11.59 -3.10
CA SER A 199 -1.54 -12.62 -2.44
C SER A 199 -0.69 -13.38 -3.46
N PHE A 200 0.62 -13.42 -3.24
CA PHE A 200 1.54 -14.35 -3.91
C PHE A 200 1.45 -15.69 -3.18
N LEU A 201 0.51 -16.56 -3.56
CA LEU A 201 0.15 -17.71 -2.74
C LEU A 201 0.99 -18.96 -3.08
N PHE A 202 1.67 -19.53 -2.07
CA PHE A 202 1.75 -20.97 -1.87
C PHE A 202 0.71 -21.34 -0.80
N ILE A 203 -0.34 -22.08 -1.17
CA ILE A 203 -1.30 -22.69 -0.22
C ILE A 203 -0.66 -23.98 0.30
N LEU A 204 -0.47 -24.11 1.61
CA LEU A 204 -0.06 -25.39 2.22
C LEU A 204 -1.32 -26.17 2.65
N GLU A 205 -1.45 -27.34 2.02
CA GLU A 205 -2.28 -28.51 2.30
C GLU A 205 -3.75 -28.34 2.70
N ALA A 206 -4.62 -28.86 1.84
CA ALA A 206 -5.95 -29.30 2.23
C ALA A 206 -5.82 -30.45 3.23
N PHE A 207 -6.11 -30.20 4.51
CA PHE A 207 -6.38 -31.28 5.45
C PHE A 207 -7.68 -31.98 5.00
N LEU A 208 -7.54 -33.11 4.32
CA LEU A 208 -8.58 -34.13 4.31
C LEU A 208 -8.62 -34.67 5.75
N MET A 209 -9.54 -34.17 6.57
CA MET A 209 -9.83 -34.81 7.85
C MET A 209 -10.44 -36.19 7.55
N ASN A 210 -9.67 -37.24 7.84
CA ASN A 210 -10.19 -38.60 8.02
C ASN A 210 -11.13 -38.66 9.24
#